data_AF-A0A931SZJ4-F1
#
_entry.id   AF-A0A931SZJ4-F1
#
_cell.length_a   1.000
_cell.length_b   1.000
_cell.length_c   1.000
_cell.angle_alpha   90.00
_cell.angle_beta   90.00
_cell.angle_gamma   90.00
#
_symmetry.space_group_name_H-M   'P 1'
#
loop_
_entity.id
_entity.type
_entity.pdbx_description
1 polymer ?
#
loop_
_entity_poly.entity_id
_entity_poly.type
_entity_poly.pdbx_seq_one_letter_code
_entity_poly.pdbx_strand_id
1 'polypeptide(L)'
;MKVERFDMERYQSTWENSVEFNLADSGLLPLTLAGLVDHTWVQEVLAHEPIGYGFTNGSLELRTEIAGLYHAAGPEHVLVTTGAAEANFLITWALL
;
A
#
# COMPACT_ATOMS: atom_id res chain seq x y z
N MET A 1 6.85 -25.69 3.40
CA MET A 1 7.40 -24.74 4.40
C MET A 1 6.44 -24.67 5.58
N LYS A 2 6.95 -24.65 6.82
CA LYS A 2 6.12 -24.36 8.00
C LYS A 2 6.13 -22.84 8.20
N VAL A 3 4.97 -22.20 8.16
CA VAL A 3 4.81 -20.77 8.40
C VAL A 3 4.41 -20.60 9.86
N GLU A 4 5.24 -19.92 10.64
CA GLU A 4 4.93 -19.60 12.03
C GLU A 4 3.92 -18.44 12.11
N ARG A 5 3.26 -18.30 13.26
CA ARG A 5 2.31 -17.21 13.48
C ARG A 5 3.04 -15.86 13.52
N PHE A 6 2.46 -14.86 12.87
CA PHE A 6 2.89 -13.47 13.05
C PHE A 6 2.32 -12.92 14.37
N ASP A 7 3.14 -12.95 15.42
CA ASP A 7 2.70 -12.56 16.77
C ASP A 7 2.29 -11.09 16.90
N MET A 8 2.99 -10.18 16.20
CA MET A 8 2.65 -8.76 16.18
C MET A 8 1.25 -8.53 15.58
N GLU A 9 0.97 -9.13 14.41
CA GLU A 9 -0.34 -9.05 13.76
C GLU A 9 -1.45 -9.61 14.66
N ARG A 10 -1.18 -10.72 15.36
CA ARG A 10 -2.12 -11.31 16.32
C ARG A 10 -2.41 -10.36 17.48
N TYR A 11 -1.37 -9.73 18.03
CA TYR A 11 -1.51 -8.76 19.10
C TYR A 11 -2.34 -7.54 18.65
N GLN A 12 -1.97 -6.91 17.53
CA GLN A 12 -2.71 -5.77 16.98
C GLN A 12 -4.17 -6.13 16.71
N SER A 13 -4.44 -7.23 16.01
CA SER A 13 -5.82 -7.67 15.71
C SER A 13 -6.70 -7.85 16.95
N THR A 14 -6.11 -8.18 18.10
CA THR A 14 -6.84 -8.42 19.35
C THR A 14 -7.15 -7.10 20.09
N TRP A 15 -6.24 -6.12 20.02
CA TRP A 15 -6.27 -4.94 20.91
C TRP A 15 -6.46 -3.60 20.21
N GLU A 16 -6.17 -3.49 18.90
CA GLU A 16 -6.13 -2.23 18.14
C GLU A 16 -7.36 -1.34 18.34
N ASN A 17 -8.55 -1.95 18.38
CA ASN A 17 -9.83 -1.24 18.43
C ASN A 17 -10.53 -1.31 19.80
N SER A 18 -9.90 -1.88 20.82
CA SER A 18 -10.53 -2.13 22.14
C SER A 18 -9.87 -1.37 23.30
N VAL A 19 -8.70 -0.76 23.07
CA VAL A 19 -7.98 0.02 24.08
C VAL A 19 -8.39 1.49 24.06
N GLU A 20 -8.37 2.13 25.24
CA GLU A 20 -8.65 3.57 25.38
C GLU A 20 -7.52 4.44 24.80
N PHE A 21 -6.28 3.99 24.97
CA PHE A 21 -5.08 4.68 24.47
C PHE A 21 -4.24 3.71 23.64
N ASN A 22 -4.27 3.85 22.32
CA ASN A 22 -3.38 3.11 21.42
C ASN A 22 -2.08 3.90 21.20
N LEU A 23 -0.99 3.43 21.80
CA LEU A 23 0.36 3.98 21.65
C LEU A 23 1.32 2.97 20.97
N ALA A 24 0.78 1.90 20.40
CA ALA A 24 1.55 0.78 19.88
C ALA A 24 1.72 0.79 18.35
N ASP A 25 0.92 1.59 17.63
CA ASP A 25 1.05 1.70 16.18
C ASP A 25 2.31 2.50 15.80
N SER A 26 2.94 2.08 14.70
CA SER A 26 4.10 2.73 14.08
C SER A 26 3.71 3.70 12.95
N GLY A 27 2.45 3.67 12.53
CA GLY A 27 1.92 4.51 11.46
C GLY A 27 1.58 5.94 11.88
N LEU A 28 1.07 6.69 10.90
CA LEU A 28 0.39 7.96 11.12
C LEU A 28 -1.11 7.72 11.22
N LEU A 29 -1.83 8.67 11.85
CA LEU A 29 -3.28 8.63 11.93
C LEU A 29 -3.89 8.53 10.52
N PRO A 30 -4.77 7.54 10.24
CA PRO A 30 -5.39 7.40 8.93
C PRO A 30 -6.22 8.62 8.53
N LEU A 31 -6.18 8.97 7.24
CA LEU A 31 -7.08 9.97 6.68
C LEU A 31 -8.51 9.44 6.63
N THR A 32 -9.48 10.31 6.86
CA THR A 32 -10.89 9.98 6.58
C THR A 32 -11.14 10.04 5.08
N LEU A 33 -12.14 9.28 4.60
CA LEU A 33 -12.57 9.39 3.21
C LEU A 33 -12.97 10.84 2.86
N ALA A 34 -13.67 11.53 3.77
CA ALA A 34 -14.01 12.95 3.61
C ALA A 34 -12.77 13.82 3.35
N GLY A 35 -11.73 13.67 4.19
CA GLY A 35 -10.48 14.41 4.03
C GLY A 35 -9.72 14.09 2.75
N LEU A 36 -10.00 12.95 2.12
CA LEU A 36 -9.44 12.60 0.81
C LEU A 36 -10.31 13.14 -0.35
N VAL A 37 -11.63 13.01 -0.29
CA VAL A 37 -12.52 13.37 -1.41
C VAL A 37 -12.68 14.86 -1.63
N ASP A 38 -12.32 15.70 -0.65
CA ASP A 38 -12.37 17.17 -0.81
C ASP A 38 -11.36 17.69 -1.86
N HIS A 39 -10.42 16.85 -2.31
CA HIS A 39 -9.50 17.20 -3.39
C HIS A 39 -10.15 17.03 -4.78
N THR A 40 -10.04 18.05 -5.62
CA THR A 40 -10.65 18.08 -6.97
C THR A 40 -10.19 16.91 -7.85
N TRP A 41 -8.92 16.51 -7.76
CA TRP A 41 -8.40 15.36 -8.51
C TRP A 41 -9.03 14.02 -8.10
N VAL A 42 -9.43 13.86 -6.83
CA VAL A 42 -10.13 12.66 -6.36
C VAL A 42 -11.54 12.60 -6.95
N GLN A 43 -12.22 13.74 -6.99
CA GLN A 43 -13.56 13.83 -7.60
C GLN A 43 -13.54 13.48 -9.09
N GLU A 44 -12.53 13.94 -9.82
CA GLU A 44 -12.35 13.60 -11.24
C GLU A 44 -12.12 12.10 -11.42
N VAL A 45 -11.24 11.48 -10.62
CA VAL A 45 -11.02 10.02 -10.65
C VAL A 45 -12.31 9.26 -10.34
N LEU A 46 -13.05 9.66 -9.31
CA LEU A 46 -14.32 9.01 -8.94
C LEU A 46 -15.38 9.10 -10.04
N ALA A 47 -15.40 10.19 -10.80
CA ALA A 47 -16.39 10.42 -11.85
C ALA A 47 -16.07 9.67 -13.15
N HIS A 48 -14.79 9.39 -13.42
CA HIS A 48 -14.35 8.98 -14.76
C HIS A 48 -13.59 7.65 -14.80
N GLU A 49 -13.02 7.19 -13.69
CA GLU A 49 -12.21 5.98 -13.68
C GLU A 49 -13.10 4.72 -13.61
N PRO A 50 -13.05 3.82 -14.60
CA PRO A 50 -13.81 2.58 -14.57
C PRO A 50 -13.23 1.60 -13.55
N ILE A 51 -14.10 1.00 -12.74
CA ILE A 51 -13.71 -0.08 -11.84
C ILE A 51 -13.58 -1.36 -12.66
N GLY A 52 -12.34 -1.74 -12.98
CA GLY A 52 -12.04 -2.88 -13.83
C GLY A 52 -10.67 -3.49 -13.55
N TYR A 53 -10.21 -4.32 -14.49
CA TYR A 53 -8.85 -4.87 -14.42
C TYR A 53 -7.84 -3.75 -14.62
N GLY A 54 -6.98 -3.55 -13.62
CA GLY A 54 -5.93 -2.54 -13.67
C GLY A 54 -4.68 -3.00 -14.43
N PHE A 55 -3.63 -2.22 -14.30
CA PHE A 55 -2.31 -2.52 -14.84
C PHE A 55 -1.59 -3.55 -13.95
N THR A 56 -1.20 -4.70 -14.52
CA THR A 56 -0.55 -5.80 -13.77
C THR A 56 0.69 -5.35 -12.99
N ASN A 57 1.49 -4.44 -13.56
CA ASN A 57 2.71 -3.93 -12.91
C ASN A 57 2.52 -2.55 -12.26
N GLY A 58 1.32 -1.97 -12.35
CA GLY A 58 1.07 -0.54 -12.15
C GLY A 58 1.13 0.27 -13.44
N SER A 59 0.39 1.39 -13.49
CA SER A 59 0.35 2.28 -14.67
C SER A 59 1.73 2.87 -14.95
N LEU A 60 1.97 3.28 -16.20
CA LEU A 60 3.26 3.88 -16.57
C LEU A 60 3.50 5.18 -15.80
N GLU A 61 2.45 5.99 -15.64
CA GLU A 61 2.47 7.25 -14.91
C GLU A 61 2.90 7.00 -13.45
N LEU A 62 2.23 6.10 -12.74
CA LEU A 62 2.53 5.79 -11.34
C LEU A 62 3.95 5.26 -11.17
N ARG A 63 4.37 4.33 -12.03
CA ARG A 63 5.73 3.78 -11.98
C ARG A 63 6.80 4.82 -12.26
N THR A 64 6.54 5.78 -13.14
CA THR A 64 7.45 6.88 -13.45
C THR A 64 7.60 7.81 -12.25
N GLU A 65 6.49 8.19 -11.61
CA GLU A 65 6.51 9.02 -10.39
C GLU A 65 7.27 8.33 -9.26
N ILE A 66 7.01 7.04 -9.01
CA ILE A 66 7.73 6.27 -7.99
C ILE A 66 9.23 6.19 -8.32
N ALA A 67 9.59 5.89 -9.57
CA ALA A 67 10.99 5.82 -9.98
C ALA A 67 11.72 7.15 -9.77
N GLY A 68 11.04 8.28 -10.01
CA GLY A 68 11.58 9.62 -9.77
C GLY A 68 11.97 9.92 -8.31
N LEU A 69 11.48 9.14 -7.35
CA LEU A 69 11.88 9.25 -5.94
C LEU A 69 13.28 8.66 -5.66
N TYR A 70 13.84 7.90 -6.59
CA TYR A 70 15.09 7.16 -6.41
C TYR A 70 16.16 7.59 -7.43
N HIS A 71 17.42 7.60 -7.00
CA HIS A 71 18.53 7.92 -7.90
C HIS A 71 18.77 6.77 -8.89
N ALA A 72 18.85 7.12 -10.19
CA ALA A 72 19.13 6.18 -11.28
C ALA A 72 18.13 5.01 -11.42
N ALA A 73 16.86 5.25 -11.08
CA ALA A 73 15.76 4.32 -11.35
C ALA A 73 14.92 4.79 -12.54
N GLY A 74 14.43 3.83 -13.33
CA GLY A 74 13.43 4.04 -14.38
C GLY A 74 12.15 3.24 -14.08
N PRO A 75 11.02 3.52 -14.76
CA PRO A 75 9.75 2.85 -14.50
C PRO A 75 9.80 1.32 -14.72
N GLU A 76 10.73 0.83 -15.53
CA GLU A 76 11.02 -0.61 -15.72
C GLU A 76 11.60 -1.30 -14.48
N HIS A 77 12.15 -0.53 -13.54
CA HIS A 77 12.66 -1.03 -12.26
C HIS A 77 11.57 -1.07 -11.17
N VAL A 78 10.35 -0.61 -11.45
CA VAL A 78 9.26 -0.50 -10.47
C VAL A 78 8.18 -1.53 -10.75
N LEU A 79 7.79 -2.27 -9.71
CA LEU A 79 6.60 -3.10 -9.65
C LEU A 79 5.69 -2.56 -8.54
N VAL A 80 4.48 -2.13 -8.90
CA VAL A 80 3.48 -1.68 -7.92
C VAL A 80 2.75 -2.89 -7.34
N THR A 81 2.61 -2.92 -6.02
CA THR A 81 1.98 -4.01 -5.27
C THR A 81 0.91 -3.49 -4.32
N THR A 82 0.10 -4.41 -3.80
CA THR A 82 -0.90 -4.20 -2.74
C THR A 82 -0.19 -3.99 -1.41
N GLY A 83 0.34 -2.78 -1.23
CA GLY A 83 1.16 -2.41 -0.08
C GLY A 83 2.51 -3.13 -0.05
N ALA A 84 3.33 -2.76 0.95
CA ALA A 84 4.68 -3.29 1.10
C ALA A 84 4.72 -4.79 1.47
N ALA A 85 3.63 -5.32 2.05
CA ALA A 85 3.55 -6.72 2.42
C ALA A 85 3.64 -7.65 1.19
N GLU A 86 2.93 -7.32 0.10
CA GLU A 86 3.04 -8.08 -1.16
C GLU A 86 4.42 -7.93 -1.79
N ALA A 87 5.03 -6.73 -1.77
CA ALA A 87 6.39 -6.54 -2.27
C ALA A 87 7.40 -7.45 -1.53
N ASN A 88 7.32 -7.49 -0.19
CA ASN A 88 8.17 -8.36 0.63
C ASN A 88 7.93 -9.84 0.33
N PHE A 89 6.68 -10.25 0.18
CA PHE A 89 6.34 -11.63 -0.17
C PHE A 89 6.91 -12.03 -1.53
N LEU A 90 6.69 -11.21 -2.56
CA LEU A 90 7.12 -11.51 -3.93
C LEU A 90 8.63 -11.60 -4.04
N ILE A 91 9.39 -10.65 -3.49
CA ILE A 91 10.86 -10.69 -3.58
C ILE A 91 11.45 -11.87 -2.81
N THR A 92 10.89 -12.18 -1.64
CA THR A 92 11.34 -13.31 -0.83
C THR A 92 11.01 -14.62 -1.54
N TRP A 93 9.79 -14.76 -2.07
CA TRP A 93 9.36 -15.97 -2.78
C TRP A 93 10.12 -16.19 -4.10
N ALA A 94 10.44 -15.12 -4.83
CA ALA A 94 11.13 -15.22 -6.11
C ALA A 94 12.63 -15.56 -5.99
N LEU A 95 13.25 -15.26 -4.85
CA LEU A 95 14.69 -15.43 -4.61
C LEU A 95 15.04 -16.60 -3.69
N LEU A 96 14.05 -17.23 -3.04
CA LEU A 96 14.21 -18.46 -2.27
C LEU A 96 14.15 -19.70 -3.16
#